data_AF-A0A7I5E5P2-F1
#
_entry.id   AF-A0A7I5E5P2-F1
#
_cell.length_a   1.000
_cell.length_b   1.000
_cell.length_c   1.000
_cell.angle_alpha   90.00
_cell.angle_beta   90.00
_cell.angle_gamma   90.00
#
_symmetry.space_group_name_H-M   'P 1'
#
loop_
_entity.id
_entity.type
_entity.pdbx_description
1 polymer ?
#
loop_
_entity_poly.entity_id
_entity_poly.type
_entity_poly.pdbx_seq_one_letter_code
_entity_poly.pdbx_strand_id
1 'polypeptide(L)'
;MKRLKKGIVLSALLGVVSTCISTTTTTVCCPLLSTTTLPKRAPSNVSQFQQCTILQRVSSTCPTDGYVFCTSAPETNPTLMQIEFFNSAGQVVRNVTGAPPTLIVKVYCVNGVWNVRSSATSSVNIPIASVSCAQSGSRGTDAGYVPGSATN
;
A
#
# COMPACT_ATOMS: atom_id res chain seq x y z
N MET A 1 -6.87 48.52 -73.73
CA MET A 1 -7.27 47.89 -72.46
C MET A 1 -6.26 46.81 -72.08
N LYS A 2 -5.58 46.92 -70.93
CA LYS A 2 -5.19 45.83 -70.00
C LYS A 2 -4.21 46.38 -68.96
N ARG A 3 -4.72 46.67 -67.76
CA ARG A 3 -3.93 46.90 -66.54
C ARG A 3 -3.61 45.54 -65.93
N LEU A 4 -2.36 45.27 -65.58
CA LEU A 4 -1.99 44.13 -64.75
C LEU A 4 -1.49 44.63 -63.39
N LYS A 5 -2.25 44.27 -62.35
CA LYS A 5 -2.09 44.71 -60.95
C LYS A 5 -0.95 43.93 -60.28
N LYS A 6 -0.12 44.64 -59.51
CA LYS A 6 0.83 44.11 -58.52
C LYS A 6 0.07 43.29 -57.46
N GLY A 7 0.44 42.03 -57.27
CA GLY A 7 -0.01 41.19 -56.16
C GLY A 7 1.06 41.16 -55.07
N ILE A 8 0.76 41.75 -53.92
CA ILE A 8 1.51 41.61 -52.67
C ILE A 8 1.09 40.28 -52.04
N VAL A 9 2.05 39.40 -51.78
CA VAL A 9 1.83 38.17 -51.01
C VAL A 9 2.10 38.49 -49.54
N LEU A 10 1.04 38.51 -48.73
CA LEU A 10 1.11 38.70 -47.28
C LEU A 10 1.15 37.30 -46.63
N SER A 11 2.34 36.81 -46.30
CA SER A 11 2.50 35.55 -45.53
C SER A 11 2.13 35.79 -44.07
N ALA A 12 1.00 35.25 -43.63
CA ALA A 12 0.65 35.18 -42.22
C ALA A 12 1.52 34.11 -41.53
N LEU A 13 2.41 34.51 -40.62
CA LEU A 13 3.06 33.59 -39.68
C LEU A 13 2.01 33.12 -38.67
N LEU A 14 1.59 31.85 -38.76
CA LEU A 14 0.95 31.17 -37.64
C LEU A 14 2.01 30.92 -36.58
N GLY A 15 2.00 31.75 -35.53
CA GLY A 15 2.72 31.46 -34.29
C GLY A 15 2.13 30.21 -33.65
N VAL A 16 2.86 29.09 -33.73
CA VAL A 16 2.56 27.90 -32.96
C VAL A 16 2.93 28.23 -31.51
N VAL A 17 1.97 28.67 -30.73
CA VAL A 17 2.14 28.83 -29.28
C VAL A 17 2.26 27.42 -28.73
N SER A 18 3.50 26.93 -28.55
CA SER A 18 3.77 25.73 -27.78
C SER A 18 3.49 26.06 -26.32
N THR A 19 2.23 25.92 -25.93
CA THR A 19 1.86 25.97 -24.52
C THR A 19 2.47 24.75 -23.85
N CYS A 20 3.30 24.98 -22.84
CA CYS A 20 3.74 23.93 -21.94
C CYS A 20 2.52 23.43 -21.16
N ILE A 21 1.83 22.43 -21.71
CA ILE A 21 0.75 21.75 -21.00
C ILE A 21 1.41 20.99 -19.84
N SER A 22 1.43 21.60 -18.66
CA SER A 22 1.69 20.89 -17.41
C SER A 22 0.53 19.93 -17.19
N THR A 23 0.71 18.67 -17.53
CA THR A 23 -0.16 17.59 -17.07
C THR A 23 0.00 17.50 -15.56
N THR A 24 -0.91 18.11 -14.81
CA THR A 24 -1.07 17.80 -13.38
C THR A 24 -1.65 16.39 -13.30
N THR A 25 -0.79 15.38 -13.26
CA THR A 25 -1.21 14.04 -12.83
C THR A 25 -1.56 14.18 -11.36
N THR A 26 -2.86 14.24 -11.04
CA THR A 26 -3.34 14.10 -9.67
C THR A 26 -2.93 12.71 -9.19
N THR A 27 -1.88 12.64 -8.37
CA THR A 27 -1.45 11.38 -7.76
C THR A 27 -2.59 10.85 -6.89
N VAL A 28 -3.23 9.76 -7.33
CA VAL A 28 -4.28 9.11 -6.55
C VAL A 28 -3.63 8.32 -5.42
N CYS A 29 -3.61 8.93 -4.24
CA CYS A 29 -3.03 8.34 -3.03
C CYS A 29 -4.01 7.42 -2.30
N CYS A 30 -3.47 6.53 -1.50
CA CYS A 30 -4.27 5.64 -0.66
C CYS A 30 -4.66 6.33 0.64
N PRO A 31 -5.72 5.84 1.32
CA PRO A 31 -5.95 6.19 2.71
C PRO A 31 -4.71 5.87 3.55
N LEU A 32 -4.36 6.73 4.52
CA LEU A 32 -3.31 6.43 5.50
C LEU A 32 -3.56 5.06 6.12
N LEU A 33 -2.54 4.21 6.26
CA LEU A 33 -2.70 2.93 6.95
C LEU A 33 -2.94 3.17 8.45
N SER A 34 -3.96 2.50 8.99
CA SER A 34 -4.41 2.69 10.37
C SER A 34 -5.20 1.46 10.84
N THR A 35 -5.87 1.55 11.99
CA THR A 35 -6.73 0.47 12.48
C THR A 35 -8.03 0.32 11.66
N THR A 36 -8.49 1.37 10.97
CA THR A 36 -9.70 1.35 10.14
C THR A 36 -9.41 1.13 8.66
N THR A 37 -8.17 1.36 8.23
CA THR A 37 -7.68 1.20 6.86
C THR A 37 -6.65 0.06 6.85
N LEU A 38 -7.06 -1.08 6.29
CA LEU A 38 -6.41 -2.38 6.44
C LEU A 38 -6.50 -2.93 7.90
N PRO A 39 -7.71 -3.11 8.46
CA PRO A 39 -7.92 -3.59 9.83
C PRO A 39 -7.25 -4.94 10.12
N LYS A 40 -6.91 -5.16 11.40
CA LYS A 40 -6.37 -6.43 11.89
C LYS A 40 -7.50 -7.46 11.92
N ARG A 41 -7.21 -8.71 11.55
CA ARG A 41 -8.12 -9.84 11.75
C ARG A 41 -7.38 -11.12 12.14
N ALA A 42 -8.16 -12.12 12.53
CA ALA A 42 -7.65 -13.45 12.85
C ALA A 42 -6.96 -14.13 11.65
N PRO A 43 -5.91 -14.93 11.90
CA PRO A 43 -5.29 -15.73 10.86
C PRO A 43 -6.27 -16.80 10.37
N SER A 44 -6.07 -17.25 9.14
CA SER A 44 -6.86 -18.31 8.52
C SER A 44 -6.70 -19.65 9.26
N ASN A 45 -5.52 -19.91 9.83
CA ASN A 45 -5.19 -21.11 10.58
C ASN A 45 -4.95 -20.79 12.07
N VAL A 46 -6.03 -20.75 12.84
CA VAL A 46 -6.00 -20.44 14.28
C VAL A 46 -5.49 -21.60 15.15
N SER A 47 -5.33 -22.81 14.62
CA SER A 47 -4.78 -23.94 15.38
C SER A 47 -3.25 -23.91 15.42
N GLN A 48 -2.63 -23.40 14.36
CA GLN A 48 -1.17 -23.27 14.25
C GLN A 48 -0.67 -21.87 14.65
N PHE A 49 -1.45 -20.83 14.37
CA PHE A 49 -1.03 -19.44 14.58
C PHE A 49 -1.94 -18.71 15.56
N GLN A 50 -1.33 -17.96 16.49
CA GLN A 50 -2.01 -17.12 17.46
C GLN A 50 -1.76 -15.63 17.19
N GLN A 51 -2.73 -14.78 17.54
CA GLN A 51 -2.68 -13.32 17.31
C GLN A 51 -1.89 -12.53 18.36
N CYS A 52 -1.05 -13.22 19.13
CA CYS A 52 -0.18 -12.70 20.18
C CYS A 52 1.00 -11.90 19.60
N THR A 53 0.70 -10.93 18.76
CA THR A 53 1.64 -10.17 17.96
C THR A 53 1.21 -8.73 17.88
N ILE A 54 2.21 -7.86 17.75
CA ILE A 54 2.00 -6.43 17.57
C ILE A 54 1.97 -6.16 16.06
N LEU A 55 0.84 -5.64 15.60
CA LEU A 55 0.67 -5.21 14.22
C LEU A 55 0.82 -3.70 14.13
N GLN A 56 1.87 -3.25 13.45
CA GLN A 56 2.08 -1.83 13.16
C GLN A 56 1.95 -1.59 11.67
N ARG A 57 1.49 -0.38 11.34
CA ARG A 57 1.32 0.07 9.97
C ARG A 57 1.93 1.45 9.84
N VAL A 58 2.68 1.67 8.78
CA VAL A 58 3.35 2.96 8.56
C VAL A 58 3.14 3.38 7.12
N SER A 59 2.67 4.62 6.95
CA SER A 59 2.48 5.29 5.66
C SER A 59 2.57 6.82 5.87
N SER A 60 2.99 7.57 4.86
CA SER A 60 3.08 9.03 4.90
C SER A 60 1.78 9.71 4.45
N THR A 61 1.70 11.05 4.59
CA THR A 61 0.62 11.87 3.99
C THR A 61 0.61 11.68 2.47
N CYS A 62 -0.49 11.20 1.90
CA CYS A 62 -0.61 10.82 0.49
C CYS A 62 0.32 9.66 0.06
N PRO A 63 0.18 8.47 0.66
CA PRO A 63 1.15 7.40 0.49
C PRO A 63 1.02 6.71 -0.88
N THR A 64 2.16 6.46 -1.51
CA THR A 64 2.29 5.59 -2.69
C THR A 64 2.76 4.18 -2.31
N ASP A 65 3.30 4.03 -1.11
CA ASP A 65 3.66 2.76 -0.48
C ASP A 65 3.50 2.84 1.04
N GLY A 66 3.62 1.68 1.69
CA GLY A 66 3.57 1.56 3.13
C GLY A 66 4.17 0.24 3.59
N TYR A 67 4.27 0.09 4.91
CA TYR A 67 4.82 -1.12 5.52
C TYR A 67 3.88 -1.66 6.58
N VAL A 68 3.74 -2.98 6.58
CA VAL A 68 3.07 -3.74 7.63
C VAL A 68 4.14 -4.49 8.40
N PHE A 69 4.19 -4.26 9.71
CA PHE A 69 5.10 -4.92 10.63
C PHE A 69 4.31 -5.87 11.50
N CYS A 70 4.82 -7.08 11.64
CA CYS A 70 4.33 -8.07 12.56
C CYS A 70 5.45 -8.46 13.51
N THR A 71 5.38 -7.97 14.74
CA THR A 71 6.38 -8.20 15.77
C THR A 71 5.85 -9.20 16.79
N SER A 72 6.71 -10.08 17.27
CA SER A 72 6.39 -11.02 18.35
C SER A 72 5.89 -10.27 19.58
N ALA A 73 4.90 -10.82 20.30
CA ALA A 73 4.53 -10.24 21.58
C ALA A 73 5.71 -10.29 22.56
N PRO A 74 5.81 -9.30 23.48
CA PRO A 74 6.72 -9.39 24.62
C PRO A 74 6.54 -10.72 25.36
N GLU A 75 7.65 -11.24 25.91
CA GLU A 75 7.64 -12.47 26.73
C GLU A 75 7.21 -13.74 25.97
N THR A 76 7.18 -13.71 24.63
CA THR A 76 6.95 -14.89 23.80
C THR A 76 8.21 -15.30 23.06
N ASN A 77 8.34 -16.59 22.79
CA ASN A 77 9.46 -17.17 22.01
C ASN A 77 8.93 -17.88 20.77
N PRO A 78 8.35 -17.15 19.79
CA PRO A 78 7.76 -17.78 18.63
C PRO A 78 8.84 -18.40 17.73
N THR A 79 8.49 -19.48 17.03
CA THR A 79 9.38 -20.15 16.07
C THR A 79 9.19 -19.63 14.64
N LEU A 80 8.02 -19.08 14.35
CA LEU A 80 7.65 -18.56 13.03
C LEU A 80 6.63 -17.43 13.17
N MET A 81 6.83 -16.37 12.40
CA MET A 81 5.91 -15.24 12.23
C MET A 81 5.14 -15.39 10.93
N GLN A 82 3.91 -14.88 10.90
CA GLN A 82 3.05 -14.90 9.72
C GLN A 82 2.33 -13.57 9.52
N ILE A 83 2.33 -13.08 8.28
CA ILE A 83 1.42 -12.03 7.81
C ILE A 83 0.55 -12.61 6.70
N GLU A 84 -0.76 -12.50 6.87
CA GLU A 84 -1.73 -12.83 5.82
C GLU A 84 -2.45 -11.57 5.38
N PHE A 85 -2.54 -11.38 4.07
CA PHE A 85 -3.35 -10.33 3.48
C PHE A 85 -4.63 -10.92 2.91
N PHE A 86 -5.75 -10.24 3.15
CA PHE A 86 -7.06 -10.68 2.70
C PHE A 86 -7.67 -9.68 1.75
N ASN A 87 -8.38 -10.16 0.74
CA ASN A 87 -9.22 -9.31 -0.11
C ASN A 87 -10.53 -8.92 0.61
N SER A 88 -11.37 -8.13 -0.07
CA SER A 88 -12.68 -7.71 0.44
C SER A 88 -13.67 -8.87 0.65
N ALA A 89 -13.49 -9.99 -0.06
CA ALA A 89 -14.26 -11.22 0.14
C ALA A 89 -13.76 -12.04 1.35
N GLY A 90 -12.71 -11.58 2.04
CA GLY A 90 -12.16 -12.25 3.21
C GLY A 90 -11.27 -13.46 2.90
N GLN A 91 -10.87 -13.66 1.64
CA GLN A 91 -9.96 -14.73 1.21
C GLN A 91 -8.51 -14.28 1.34
N VAL A 92 -7.60 -15.20 1.71
CA VAL A 92 -6.16 -14.94 1.75
C VAL A 92 -5.64 -14.78 0.32
N VAL A 93 -5.10 -13.61 -0.01
CA VAL A 93 -4.47 -13.31 -1.31
C VAL A 93 -2.95 -13.34 -1.26
N ARG A 94 -2.38 -13.21 -0.06
CA ARG A 94 -0.94 -13.42 0.15
C ARG A 94 -0.69 -13.90 1.57
N ASN A 95 0.14 -14.93 1.68
CA ASN A 95 0.71 -15.40 2.92
C ASN A 95 2.22 -15.17 2.87
N VAL A 96 2.77 -14.58 3.94
CA VAL A 96 4.21 -14.40 4.12
C VAL A 96 4.57 -14.95 5.50
N THR A 97 5.59 -15.79 5.54
CA THR A 97 6.15 -16.32 6.77
C THR A 97 7.62 -15.91 6.89
N GLY A 98 8.11 -15.84 8.12
CA GLY A 98 9.51 -15.48 8.37
C GLY A 98 9.91 -15.73 9.82
N ALA A 99 11.21 -15.61 10.06
CA ALA A 99 11.77 -15.78 11.40
C ALA A 99 11.37 -14.62 12.33
N PRO A 100 11.24 -14.87 13.64
CA PRO A 100 11.09 -13.82 14.67
C PRO A 100 12.35 -12.93 14.77
N PRO A 101 12.29 -11.78 15.45
CA PRO A 101 11.14 -11.25 16.19
C PRO A 101 10.17 -10.42 15.33
N THR A 102 10.60 -9.99 14.14
CA THR A 102 9.81 -9.05 13.31
C THR A 102 9.77 -9.52 11.86
N LEU A 103 8.56 -9.62 11.33
CA LEU A 103 8.29 -9.81 9.91
C LEU A 103 7.76 -8.50 9.32
N ILE A 104 8.29 -8.08 8.18
CA ILE A 104 7.94 -6.81 7.53
C ILE A 104 7.52 -7.09 6.09
N VAL A 105 6.39 -6.53 5.68
CA VAL A 105 5.92 -6.59 4.29
C VAL A 105 5.61 -5.21 3.76
N LYS A 106 6.16 -4.89 2.59
CA LYS A 106 5.83 -3.68 1.84
C LYS A 106 4.49 -3.84 1.13
N VAL A 107 3.62 -2.84 1.26
CA VAL A 107 2.37 -2.69 0.51
C VAL A 107 2.47 -1.48 -0.40
N TYR A 108 1.69 -1.50 -1.48
CA TYR A 108 1.77 -0.52 -2.55
C TYR A 108 0.40 0.12 -2.74
N CYS A 109 0.39 1.42 -2.98
CA CYS A 109 -0.82 2.10 -3.39
C CYS A 109 -0.94 2.04 -4.91
N VAL A 110 -2.10 1.58 -5.39
CA VAL A 110 -2.45 1.63 -6.81
C VAL A 110 -3.85 2.20 -6.93
N ASN A 111 -3.98 3.37 -7.55
CA ASN A 111 -5.25 4.06 -7.76
C ASN A 111 -6.09 4.20 -6.47
N GLY A 112 -5.45 4.55 -5.36
CA GLY A 112 -6.11 4.73 -4.07
C GLY A 112 -6.47 3.45 -3.31
N VAL A 113 -6.09 2.28 -3.84
CA VAL A 113 -6.32 0.98 -3.20
C VAL A 113 -4.99 0.39 -2.73
N TRP A 114 -4.98 -0.11 -1.49
CA TRP A 114 -3.82 -0.84 -0.96
C TRP A 114 -3.70 -2.20 -1.65
N ASN A 115 -2.48 -2.54 -2.04
CA ASN A 115 -2.14 -3.77 -2.72
C ASN A 115 -0.92 -4.43 -2.07
N VAL A 116 -0.83 -5.74 -2.21
CA VAL A 116 0.38 -6.52 -1.95
C VAL A 116 0.82 -7.21 -3.24
N ARG A 117 2.12 -7.49 -3.39
CA ARG A 117 2.60 -8.30 -4.51
C ARG A 117 2.20 -9.76 -4.34
N SER A 118 1.88 -10.45 -5.43
CA SER A 118 1.48 -11.87 -5.40
C SER A 118 2.59 -12.81 -4.90
N SER A 119 3.87 -12.46 -5.11
CA SER A 119 5.05 -13.15 -4.56
C SER A 119 6.13 -12.13 -4.19
N ALA A 120 7.26 -12.57 -3.60
CA ALA A 120 8.36 -11.65 -3.26
C ALA A 120 9.05 -11.07 -4.51
N THR A 121 9.02 -11.79 -5.63
CA THR A 121 9.69 -11.43 -6.89
C THR A 121 8.72 -10.91 -7.97
N SER A 122 7.42 -11.01 -7.73
CA SER A 122 6.38 -10.58 -8.68
C SER A 122 6.23 -9.06 -8.73
N SER A 123 5.79 -8.54 -9.87
CA SER A 123 5.30 -7.17 -10.05
C SER A 123 3.76 -7.08 -10.07
N VAL A 124 3.06 -8.21 -9.95
CA VAL A 124 1.60 -8.29 -9.96
C VAL A 124 1.07 -7.84 -8.59
N ASN A 125 0.30 -6.75 -8.62
CA ASN A 125 -0.37 -6.18 -7.45
C ASN A 125 -1.76 -6.81 -7.27
N ILE A 126 -2.07 -7.23 -6.04
CA ILE A 126 -3.37 -7.78 -5.67
C ILE A 126 -3.99 -6.87 -4.59
N PRO A 127 -5.24 -6.44 -4.74
CA PRO A 127 -5.89 -5.55 -3.76
C PRO A 127 -6.12 -6.25 -2.43
N ILE A 128 -5.94 -5.50 -1.35
CA ILE A 128 -6.06 -5.98 0.03
C ILE A 128 -7.04 -5.09 0.82
N ALA A 129 -7.79 -5.72 1.72
CA ALA A 129 -8.81 -5.08 2.54
C ALA A 129 -8.57 -5.25 4.03
N SER A 130 -7.94 -6.35 4.46
CA SER A 130 -7.55 -6.57 5.86
C SER A 130 -6.28 -7.39 5.94
N VAL A 131 -5.71 -7.46 7.14
CA VAL A 131 -4.44 -8.14 7.39
C VAL A 131 -4.47 -8.91 8.71
N SER A 132 -3.88 -10.09 8.72
CA SER A 132 -3.55 -10.82 9.94
C SER A 132 -2.05 -10.71 10.19
N CYS A 133 -1.72 -10.67 11.47
CA CYS A 133 -0.37 -10.76 11.98
C CYS A 133 -0.44 -11.78 13.12
N ALA A 134 0.36 -12.83 13.02
CA ALA A 134 0.27 -13.97 13.91
C ALA A 134 1.65 -14.64 14.09
N GLN A 135 1.76 -15.45 15.12
CA GLN A 135 2.97 -16.19 15.46
C GLN A 135 2.64 -17.65 15.82
N SER A 136 3.63 -18.54 15.76
CA SER A 136 3.53 -19.93 16.22
C SER A 136 4.63 -20.27 17.22
N GLY A 137 4.52 -21.40 17.90
CA GLY A 137 5.54 -21.89 18.85
C GLY A 137 5.46 -21.27 20.25
N SER A 138 4.71 -20.18 20.43
CA SER A 138 4.45 -19.59 21.74
C SER A 138 2.99 -19.13 21.82
N ARG A 139 2.33 -19.46 22.93
CA ARG A 139 0.98 -19.01 23.25
C ARG A 139 1.03 -17.73 24.09
N GLY A 140 0.04 -16.87 23.94
CA GLY A 140 -0.10 -15.62 24.69
C GLY A 140 -1.49 -15.00 24.46
N THR A 141 -1.68 -13.76 24.88
CA THR A 141 -2.88 -12.96 24.58
C THR A 141 -2.59 -11.87 23.55
N ASP A 142 -3.62 -11.32 22.94
CA ASP A 142 -3.48 -10.27 21.92
C ASP A 142 -2.88 -9.00 22.54
N ALA A 143 -1.78 -8.53 21.96
CA ALA A 143 -1.21 -7.22 22.29
C ALA A 143 -1.98 -6.13 21.53
N GLY A 144 -2.85 -5.40 22.23
CA GLY A 144 -3.51 -4.21 21.69
C GLY A 144 -2.56 -3.01 21.70
N TYR A 145 -2.20 -2.49 20.53
CA TYR A 145 -1.50 -1.21 20.42
C TYR A 145 -2.51 -0.08 20.20
N VAL A 146 -2.61 0.86 21.14
CA VAL A 146 -3.32 2.13 20.95
C VAL A 146 -2.36 3.09 20.22
N PRO A 147 -2.68 3.58 19.01
CA PRO A 147 -1.85 4.57 18.35
C PRO A 147 -1.73 5.83 19.20
N GLY A 148 -0.50 6.24 19.55
CA GLY A 148 -0.25 7.55 20.11
C GLY A 148 -0.47 8.63 19.04
N SER A 149 -1.18 9.70 19.39
CA SER A 149 -1.26 10.91 18.57
C SER A 149 0.04 11.71 18.71
N ALA A 150 0.71 12.04 17.60
CA ALA A 150 1.73 13.08 17.63
C ALA A 150 1.03 14.43 17.81
N THR A 151 1.28 15.11 18.93
CA THR A 151 0.92 16.51 19.12
C THR A 151 2.11 17.37 18.71
N ASN A 152 1.88 18.38 17.87
CA ASN A 152 2.87 19.41 17.54
C ASN A 152 3.22 20.26 18.77
#